data_AF-A0A1F8PC88-F1
#
_entry.id   AF-A0A1F8PC88-F1
#
_cell.length_a   1.000
_cell.length_b   1.000
_cell.length_c   1.000
_cell.angle_alpha   90.00
_cell.angle_beta   90.00
_cell.angle_gamma   90.00
#
_symmetry.space_group_name_H-M   'P 1'
#
loop_
_entity.id
_entity.type
_entity.pdbx_description
1 polymer ?
#
loop_
_entity_poly.entity_id
_entity_poly.type
_entity_poly.pdbx_seq_one_letter_code
_entity_poly.pdbx_strand_id
1 'polypeptide(L)'
;MNKLATSWWESSATFKRGTWEKASFIFLCALDLMLTLMALNLGLSEINPLVRYLVQIPALLLTVKLFIPVIIAWILPSKLLWPSIALLAAVVIWNLKEMVIFLL
;
A
#
# COMPACT_ATOMS: atom_id res chain seq x y z
N MET A 1 24.42 -25.74 3.86
CA MET A 1 23.52 -24.56 3.85
C MET A 1 23.37 -24.05 2.42
N ASN A 2 22.16 -24.07 1.85
CA ASN A 2 21.88 -23.68 0.47
C ASN A 2 22.13 -22.17 0.27
N LYS A 3 23.01 -21.79 -0.68
CA LYS A 3 23.28 -20.39 -1.09
C LYS A 3 22.02 -19.57 -1.42
N LEU A 4 20.93 -20.25 -1.80
CA LEU A 4 19.62 -19.65 -2.02
C LEU A 4 19.01 -19.10 -0.73
N ALA A 5 19.08 -19.80 0.41
CA ALA A 5 18.46 -19.30 1.64
C ALA A 5 19.13 -18.01 2.14
N THR A 6 20.45 -17.91 2.05
CA THR A 6 21.21 -16.73 2.49
C THR A 6 20.90 -15.48 1.66
N SER A 7 20.63 -15.60 0.35
CA SER A 7 20.33 -14.42 -0.49
C SER A 7 18.95 -13.81 -0.23
N TRP A 8 17.99 -14.61 0.25
CA TRP A 8 16.64 -14.13 0.59
C TRP A 8 16.66 -13.33 1.88
N TRP A 9 17.44 -13.79 2.87
CA TRP A 9 17.66 -13.10 4.13
C TRP A 9 18.52 -11.83 3.96
N GLU A 10 19.50 -11.81 3.04
CA GLU A 10 20.28 -10.58 2.74
C GLU A 10 19.44 -9.44 2.13
N SER A 11 18.37 -9.77 1.40
CA SER A 11 17.43 -8.78 0.84
C SER A 11 16.46 -8.24 1.90
N SER A 12 16.31 -8.97 3.00
CA SER A 12 15.54 -8.58 4.17
C SER A 12 16.42 -7.63 5.01
N ALA A 13 15.85 -6.58 5.59
CA ALA A 13 16.54 -5.54 6.39
C ALA A 13 17.54 -4.61 5.65
N THR A 14 17.83 -4.81 4.36
CA THR A 14 18.63 -3.86 3.56
C THR A 14 17.78 -3.24 2.44
N PHE A 15 17.49 -1.94 2.53
CA PHE A 15 16.70 -1.23 1.50
C PHE A 15 17.41 -1.10 0.14
N LYS A 16 18.71 -1.41 0.07
CA LYS A 16 19.57 -1.26 -1.13
C LYS A 16 19.33 -2.32 -2.22
N ARG A 17 18.77 -3.49 -1.89
CA ARG A 17 18.41 -4.53 -2.87
C ARG A 17 16.89 -4.47 -3.09
N GLY A 18 16.48 -4.15 -4.31
CA GLY A 18 15.06 -4.02 -4.68
C GLY A 18 14.37 -2.77 -4.10
N THR A 19 15.09 -1.64 -4.14
CA THR A 19 14.59 -0.31 -3.75
C THR A 19 13.35 0.08 -4.54
N TRP A 20 13.32 -0.24 -5.84
CA TRP A 20 12.24 0.14 -6.73
C TRP A 20 10.92 -0.53 -6.35
N GLU A 21 10.93 -1.83 -6.06
CA GLU A 21 9.72 -2.55 -5.65
C GLU A 21 9.20 -2.05 -4.30
N LYS A 22 10.10 -1.83 -3.34
CA LYS A 22 9.74 -1.28 -2.02
C LYS A 22 9.17 0.14 -2.14
N ALA A 23 9.79 0.98 -2.96
CA ALA A 23 9.33 2.35 -3.23
C ALA A 23 7.97 2.34 -3.94
N SER A 24 7.79 1.53 -4.99
CA SER A 24 6.52 1.38 -5.70
C SER A 24 5.40 0.89 -4.78
N PHE A 25 5.69 -0.07 -3.91
CA PHE A 25 4.72 -0.57 -2.92
C PHE A 25 4.29 0.53 -1.95
N ILE A 26 5.24 1.27 -1.35
CA ILE A 26 4.94 2.38 -0.44
C ILE A 26 4.18 3.50 -1.17
N PHE A 27 4.60 3.83 -2.40
CA PHE A 27 3.95 4.84 -3.21
C PHE A 27 2.49 4.49 -3.52
N LEU A 28 2.21 3.24 -3.89
CA LEU A 28 0.83 2.78 -4.12
C LEU A 28 -0.01 2.82 -2.84
N CYS A 29 0.56 2.48 -1.68
CA CYS A 29 -0.13 2.60 -0.40
C CYS A 29 -0.43 4.08 -0.05
N ALA A 30 0.51 4.98 -0.32
CA ALA A 30 0.31 6.41 -0.12
C ALA A 30 -0.77 6.98 -1.06
N LEU A 31 -0.78 6.56 -2.33
CA LEU A 31 -1.83 6.93 -3.27
C LEU A 31 -3.20 6.40 -2.83
N ASP A 32 -3.30 5.15 -2.37
CA ASP A 32 -4.55 4.59 -1.86
C ASP A 32 -5.08 5.40 -0.65
N LEU A 33 -4.20 5.77 0.28
CA LEU A 33 -4.54 6.65 1.40
C LEU A 33 -5.03 8.02 0.91
N MET A 34 -4.33 8.64 -0.04
CA MET A 34 -4.73 9.94 -0.60
C MET A 34 -6.11 9.88 -1.27
N LEU A 35 -6.37 8.86 -2.09
CA LEU A 35 -7.67 8.67 -2.73
C LEU A 35 -8.78 8.43 -1.71
N THR A 36 -8.49 7.69 -0.64
CA THR A 36 -9.45 7.49 0.47
C THR A 36 -9.80 8.81 1.13
N LEU A 37 -8.79 9.62 1.50
CA LEU A 37 -9.01 10.91 2.13
C LEU A 37 -9.74 11.89 1.21
N MET A 38 -9.42 11.87 -0.08
CA MET A 38 -10.10 12.69 -1.09
C MET A 38 -11.58 12.29 -1.23
N ALA A 39 -11.88 10.99 -1.35
CA ALA A 39 -13.24 10.49 -1.45
C ALA A 39 -14.07 10.90 -0.22
N LEU A 40 -13.50 10.79 0.98
CA LEU A 40 -14.16 11.20 2.22
C LEU A 40 -14.41 12.71 2.27
N ASN A 41 -13.44 13.51 1.83
CA ASN A 41 -13.59 14.96 1.77
C ASN A 41 -14.67 15.40 0.76
N LEU A 42 -14.90 14.58 -0.28
CA LEU A 42 -15.99 14.74 -1.24
C LEU A 42 -17.34 14.19 -0.74
N GLY A 43 -17.40 13.69 0.50
CA GLY A 43 -18.62 13.13 1.09
C GLY A 43 -18.99 11.73 0.58
N LEU A 44 -18.11 11.05 -0.14
CA LEU A 44 -18.33 9.69 -0.60
C LEU A 44 -18.22 8.69 0.56
N SER A 45 -19.03 7.64 0.50
CA SER A 45 -18.97 6.56 1.49
C SER A 45 -18.00 5.48 1.04
N GLU A 46 -17.16 5.05 1.97
CA GLU A 46 -16.30 3.90 1.80
C GLU A 46 -17.15 2.60 1.69
N ILE A 47 -16.86 1.80 0.66
CA ILE A 47 -17.54 0.51 0.43
C ILE A 47 -16.94 -0.57 1.34
N ASN A 48 -15.63 -0.51 1.58
CA ASN A 48 -14.95 -1.47 2.43
C ASN A 48 -15.33 -1.26 3.92
N PRO A 49 -16.02 -2.21 4.58
CA PRO A 49 -16.48 -2.03 5.96
C PRO A 49 -15.34 -1.81 6.96
N LEU A 50 -14.18 -2.45 6.72
CA LEU A 50 -13.00 -2.27 7.55
C LEU A 50 -12.47 -0.84 7.43
N VAL A 51 -12.27 -0.36 6.20
CA VAL A 51 -11.75 0.99 5.98
C VAL A 51 -12.73 2.04 6.51
N ARG A 52 -14.03 1.82 6.37
CA ARG A 52 -15.07 2.68 6.93
C ARG A 52 -14.93 2.84 8.45
N TYR A 53 -14.59 1.77 9.16
CA TYR A 53 -14.27 1.84 10.59
C TYR A 53 -12.94 2.56 10.84
N LEU A 54 -11.89 2.27 10.08
CA LEU A 54 -10.57 2.89 10.25
C LEU A 54 -10.62 4.41 10.12
N VAL A 55 -11.45 4.93 9.22
CA VAL A 55 -11.62 6.37 8.96
C VAL A 55 -12.16 7.13 10.16
N GLN A 56 -12.93 6.47 11.04
CA GLN A 56 -13.44 7.09 12.27
C GLN A 56 -12.32 7.46 13.26
N ILE A 57 -11.13 6.85 13.11
CA ILE A 57 -9.97 7.08 13.96
C ILE A 57 -8.77 7.40 13.06
N PRO A 58 -8.47 8.69 12.79
CA PRO A 58 -7.43 9.08 11.83
C PRO A 58 -6.05 8.47 12.08
N ALA A 59 -5.65 8.34 13.34
CA ALA A 59 -4.39 7.68 13.71
C ALA A 59 -4.35 6.20 13.32
N LEU A 60 -5.49 5.50 13.42
CA LEU A 60 -5.61 4.09 13.03
C LEU A 60 -5.58 3.94 11.51
N LEU A 61 -6.24 4.84 10.77
CA LEU A 61 -6.18 4.89 9.31
C LEU A 61 -4.73 5.04 8.81
N LEU A 62 -3.99 6.01 9.35
CA LEU A 62 -2.59 6.24 9.00
C LEU A 62 -1.71 5.04 9.36
N THR A 63 -1.98 4.41 10.49
CA THR A 63 -1.22 3.23 10.94
C THR A 63 -1.41 2.07 9.96
N VAL A 64 -2.64 1.77 9.58
CA VAL A 64 -2.96 0.63 8.70
C VAL A 64 -2.58 0.89 7.25
N LYS A 65 -2.85 2.09 6.72
CA LYS A 65 -2.61 2.39 5.29
C LYS A 65 -1.21 2.91 4.96
N LEU A 66 -0.41 3.31 5.95
CA LEU A 66 0.92 3.88 5.70
C LEU A 66 2.01 3.27 6.59
N PHE A 67 1.87 3.33 7.91
CA PHE A 67 2.93 2.90 8.82
C PHE A 67 3.25 1.40 8.71
N ILE A 68 2.21 0.55 8.76
CA ILE A 68 2.36 -0.90 8.62
C ILE A 68 2.95 -1.26 7.24
N PRO A 69 2.45 -0.74 6.11
CA PRO A 69 3.07 -0.96 4.80
C PRO A 69 4.55 -0.57 4.73
N VAL A 70 4.96 0.54 5.35
CA VAL A 70 6.38 0.94 5.39
C VAL A 70 7.22 -0.10 6.15
N ILE A 71 6.73 -0.61 7.28
CA ILE A 71 7.40 -1.69 8.02
C ILE A 71 7.45 -2.98 7.18
N ILE A 72 6.36 -3.35 6.52
CA ILE A 72 6.29 -4.53 5.65
C ILE A 72 7.32 -4.42 4.52
N ALA A 73 7.41 -3.27 3.86
CA ALA A 73 8.39 -3.01 2.81
C ALA A 73 9.85 -3.13 3.32
N TRP A 74 10.09 -2.78 4.59
CA TRP A 74 11.40 -2.89 5.21
C TRP A 74 11.80 -4.35 5.48
N ILE A 75 10.86 -5.13 6.01
CA ILE A 75 11.11 -6.50 6.49
C ILE A 75 11.08 -7.51 5.35
N LEU A 76 10.15 -7.39 4.40
CA LEU A 76 9.98 -8.40 3.34
C LEU A 76 11.03 -8.28 2.22
N PRO A 77 11.47 -9.42 1.66
CA PRO A 77 12.26 -9.42 0.44
C PRO A 77 11.43 -8.93 -0.75
N SER A 78 12.01 -8.08 -1.59
CA SER A 78 11.30 -7.37 -2.68
C SER A 78 10.50 -8.25 -3.63
N LYS A 79 10.94 -9.50 -3.87
CA LYS A 79 10.21 -10.44 -4.73
C LYS A 79 8.83 -10.81 -4.19
N LEU A 80 8.66 -10.83 -2.87
CA LEU A 80 7.37 -11.13 -2.23
C LEU A 80 6.41 -9.94 -2.25
N LEU A 81 6.88 -8.73 -2.59
CA LEU A 81 6.02 -7.55 -2.70
C LEU A 81 5.25 -7.51 -4.03
N TRP A 82 5.71 -8.21 -5.06
CA TRP A 82 5.09 -8.18 -6.40
C TRP A 82 3.59 -8.50 -6.41
N PRO A 83 3.11 -9.57 -5.77
CA PRO A 83 1.67 -9.87 -5.73
C PRO A 83 0.87 -8.74 -5.06
N SER A 84 1.41 -8.18 -3.96
CA SER A 84 0.77 -7.07 -3.26
C SER A 84 0.76 -5.78 -4.08
N ILE A 85 1.86 -5.48 -4.79
CA ILE A 85 1.96 -4.34 -5.70
C ILE A 85 0.92 -4.45 -6.82
N ALA A 86 0.80 -5.62 -7.45
CA ALA A 86 -0.17 -5.84 -8.53
C ALA A 86 -1.61 -5.65 -8.04
N LEU A 87 -1.95 -6.20 -6.87
CA LEU A 87 -3.27 -6.04 -6.27
C LEU A 87 -3.54 -4.57 -5.88
N LEU A 88 -2.59 -3.90 -5.24
CA LEU A 88 -2.70 -2.48 -4.88
C LEU A 88 -2.86 -1.59 -6.12
N ALA A 89 -2.11 -1.86 -7.19
CA ALA A 89 -2.25 -1.12 -8.45
C ALA A 89 -3.65 -1.27 -9.02
N ALA A 90 -4.24 -2.47 -9.02
CA ALA A 90 -5.60 -2.69 -9.48
C ALA A 90 -6.64 -1.91 -8.64
N VAL A 91 -6.48 -1.90 -7.31
CA VAL A 91 -7.35 -1.13 -6.40
C VAL A 91 -7.21 0.37 -6.63
N VAL A 92 -5.97 0.88 -6.74
CA VAL A 92 -5.71 2.30 -6.98
C VAL A 92 -6.28 2.74 -8.33
N ILE A 93 -6.11 1.95 -9.40
CA ILE A 93 -6.69 2.22 -10.72
C ILE A 93 -8.21 2.25 -10.64
N TRP A 94 -8.82 1.31 -9.93
CA TRP A 94 -10.27 1.29 -9.72
C TRP A 94 -10.74 2.55 -9.00
N ASN A 95 -10.12 2.90 -7.87
CA ASN A 95 -10.46 4.10 -7.09
C ASN A 95 -10.28 5.38 -7.91
N LEU A 96 -9.23 5.47 -8.72
CA LEU A 96 -8.99 6.59 -9.62
C LEU A 96 -10.06 6.68 -10.70
N LYS A 97 -10.45 5.55 -11.31
CA LYS A 97 -11.52 5.49 -12.31
C LYS A 97 -12.85 5.98 -11.73
N GLU A 98 -13.24 5.50 -10.56
CA GLU A 98 -14.47 5.93 -9.87
C GLU A 98 -14.40 7.43 -9.50
N MET A 99 -13.26 7.91 -9.02
CA MET A 99 -13.06 9.35 -8.72
C MET A 99 -13.19 10.23 -9.97
N VAL A 100 -12.60 9.81 -11.10
CA VAL A 100 -12.70 10.56 -12.36
C VAL A 100 -14.14 10.58 -12.88
N ILE A 101 -14.84 9.45 -12.81
CA ILE A 101 -16.27 9.37 -13.19
C ILE A 101 -17.13 10.25 -12.31
N PHE A 102 -16.83 10.35 -11.01
CA PHE A 102 -17.59 11.20 -10.09
C PHE A 102 -17.37 12.71 -10.31
N LEU A 103 -16.17 13.11 -10.77
CA LEU A 103 -15.79 14.52 -10.95
C LEU A 103 -16.12 15.09 -12.34
N LEU A 104 -16.44 14.25 -13.31
CA LEU A 104 -16.85 14.63 -14.67
C LEU A 104 -18.37 14.65 -14.81
#